data_AF-G5A8Q5-F1
#
_entry.id   AF-G5A8Q5-F1
#
_cell.length_a   1.000
_cell.length_b   1.000
_cell.length_c   1.000
_cell.angle_alpha   90.00
_cell.angle_beta   90.00
_cell.angle_gamma   90.00
#
_symmetry.space_group_name_H-M   'P 1'
#
loop_
_entity.id
_entity.type
_entity.pdbx_description
1 polymer ?
#
loop_
_entity_poly.entity_id
_entity_poly.type
_entity_poly.pdbx_seq_one_letter_code
_entity_poly.pdbx_strand_id
1 'polypeptide(L)' 'MIAEFVQHEGNQCLLIQDDWDLTVGIVVQSAAQREIFARWGDTLVLDWTHNTNNAEGTLCP' A
#
# COMPACT_ATOMS: atom_id res chain seq x y z
N MET A 1 -7.76 6.97 16.90
CA MET A 1 -6.88 5.83 17.30
C MET A 1 -6.07 5.19 16.14
N ILE A 2 -6.64 4.81 14.99
CA ILE A 2 -5.85 4.47 13.76
C ILE A 2 -6.12 5.49 12.64
N ALA A 3 -7.39 5.87 12.44
CA ALA A 3 -7.75 6.90 11.47
C ALA A 3 -7.04 8.24 11.76
N GLU A 4 -6.96 8.64 13.03
CA GLU A 4 -6.19 9.83 13.45
C GLU A 4 -4.70 9.72 13.16
N PHE A 5 -4.11 8.52 13.25
CA PHE A 5 -2.69 8.30 12.96
C PHE A 5 -2.39 8.46 11.45
N VAL A 6 -3.31 7.99 10.61
CA VAL A 6 -3.26 8.16 9.15
C VAL A 6 -3.46 9.62 8.75
N GLN A 7 -4.25 10.37 9.52
CA GLN A 7 -4.49 11.80 9.29
C GLN A 7 -3.38 12.70 9.84
N HIS A 8 -2.35 12.14 10.49
CA HIS A 8 -1.26 12.94 11.03
C HIS A 8 -0.46 13.61 9.91
N GLU A 9 -0.29 14.93 10.02
CA GLU A 9 0.41 15.72 9.03
C GLU A 9 1.85 15.20 8.82
N GLY A 10 2.24 15.04 7.56
CA GLY A 10 3.54 14.49 7.16
C GLY A 10 3.59 12.99 6.90
N ASN A 11 2.59 12.23 7.37
CA ASN A 11 2.48 10.81 7.10
C ASN A 11 1.78 10.56 5.76
N GLN A 12 2.36 9.68 4.94
CA GLN A 12 1.62 9.03 3.85
C GLN A 12 1.36 7.60 4.27
N CYS A 13 0.10 7.29 4.54
CA CYS A 13 -0.30 5.99 5.04
C CYS A 13 -1.34 5.35 4.12
N LEU A 14 -1.28 4.03 4.01
CA LEU A 14 -2.34 3.20 3.45
C LEU A 14 -2.87 2.28 4.55
N LEU A 15 -4.19 2.26 4.69
CA LEU A 15 -4.89 1.25 5.48
C LEU A 15 -5.31 0.11 4.57
N ILE A 16 -5.02 -1.11 5.01
CA ILE A 16 -5.49 -2.33 4.36
C ILE A 16 -6.59 -2.89 5.26
N GLN A 17 -7.77 -3.06 4.68
CA GLN A 17 -8.92 -3.64 5.34
C GLN A 17 -9.30 -4.96 4.67
N ASP A 18 -9.84 -5.89 5.46
CA ASP A 18 -10.46 -7.10 4.94
C ASP A 18 -11.91 -6.85 4.48
N ASP A 19 -12.58 -7.91 4.03
CA ASP A 19 -13.97 -7.86 3.57
C ASP A 19 -14.99 -7.50 4.66
N TRP A 20 -14.57 -7.43 5.92
CA TRP A 20 -15.38 -7.08 7.09
C TRP A 20 -15.00 -5.70 7.66
N ASP A 21 -14.30 -4.88 6.87
CA ASP A 21 -13.77 -3.56 7.24
C ASP A 21 -12.76 -3.56 8.41
N LEU A 22 -12.25 -4.73 8.80
CA LEU A 22 -11.25 -4.82 9.85
C LEU A 22 -9.89 -4.39 9.31
N THR A 23 -9.21 -3.48 10.02
CA THR A 23 -7.84 -3.11 9.66
C THR A 23 -6.91 -4.29 9.90
N VAL A 24 -6.38 -4.86 8.82
CA VAL A 24 -5.44 -5.99 8.85
C VAL A 24 -3.99 -5.57 8.61
N GLY A 25 -3.78 -4.35 8.11
CA GLY A 25 -2.45 -3.81 7.87
C GLY A 25 -2.41 -2.29 7.78
N ILE A 26 -1.27 -1.72 8.14
CA ILE A 26 -0.97 -0.30 7.98
C ILE A 26 0.40 -0.19 7.31
N VAL A 27 0.44 0.49 6.18
CA VAL A 27 1.70 0.84 5.51
C VAL A 27 1.94 2.33 5.74
N VAL A 28 3.15 2.66 6.20
CA VAL A 28 3.58 4.05 6.41
C VAL A 28 4.76 4.36 5.52
N GLN A 29 4.68 5.45 4.77
CA GLN A 29 5.72 5.94 3.90
C GLN A 29 6.33 7.22 4.49
N SER A 30 7.60 7.11 4.88
CA SER A 30 8.42 8.23 5.35
C SER A 30 8.89 9.13 4.21
N ALA A 31 9.35 10.33 4.55
CA ALA A 31 9.94 11.26 3.58
C ALA A 31 11.15 10.65 2.83
N ALA A 32 12.02 9.93 3.53
CA ALA A 32 13.18 9.27 2.91
C ALA A 32 12.75 8.18 1.91
N GLN A 33 11.74 7.38 2.25
CA GLN A 33 11.18 6.40 1.32
C GLN A 33 10.58 7.09 0.09
N ARG A 34 9.82 8.16 0.28
CA ARG A 34 9.26 8.94 -0.83
C ARG A 34 10.33 9.51 -1.75
N GLU A 35 11.43 10.02 -1.21
CA GLU A 35 12.55 10.50 -2.04
C GLU A 35 13.21 9.38 -2.85
N ILE A 36 13.38 8.20 -2.26
CA ILE A 36 13.91 7.03 -2.96
C ILE A 36 12.94 6.62 -4.08
N PHE A 37 11.63 6.58 -3.82
CA PHE A 37 10.62 6.27 -4.83
C PHE A 37 10.53 7.33 -5.94
N ALA A 38 10.66 8.62 -5.62
CA ALA A 38 10.65 9.66 -6.65
C ALA A 38 11.86 9.56 -7.60
N ARG A 39 12.99 9.02 -7.11
CA ARG A 39 14.23 8.88 -7.89
C ARG A 39 14.34 7.56 -8.63
N TRP A 40 13.75 6.50 -8.09
CA TRP A 40 13.94 5.12 -8.56
C TRP A 40 12.63 4.37 -8.77
N GLY A 41 11.48 5.04 -8.67
CA GLY A 41 10.16 4.42 -8.73
C GLY A 41 9.93 3.64 -10.02
N ASP A 42 10.48 4.10 -11.14
CA ASP A 42 10.42 3.39 -12.43
C ASP A 42 11.25 2.09 -12.45
N THR A 43 12.22 1.95 -11.54
CA THR A 43 13.10 0.78 -11.42
C THR A 43 12.77 -0.11 -10.22
N LEU A 44 12.00 0.40 -9.25
CA LEU A 44 11.43 -0.39 -8.18
C LEU A 44 10.09 -0.95 -8.64
N VAL A 45 10.03 -2.27 -8.85
CA VAL A 45 8.79 -3.04 -9.02
C VAL A 45 8.04 -3.04 -7.68
N LEU A 46 7.51 -1.89 -7.31
CA LEU A 46 6.65 -1.67 -6.15
C LEU A 46 5.49 -0.75 -6.55
N ASP A 47 5.05 -0.85 -7.81
CA ASP A 47 3.73 -0.38 -8.20
C ASP A 47 2.68 -1.29 -7.53
N TRP A 48 2.44 -1.03 -6.25
CA TRP A 48 1.37 -1.67 -5.47
C TRP A 48 -0.03 -1.21 -5.93
N THR A 49 -0.09 -0.25 -6.86
CA THR A 49 -1.32 0.14 -7.56
C THR A 49 -1.55 -0.65 -8.85
N HIS A 50 -0.53 -1.33 -9.37
CA HIS A 50 -0.72 -2.44 -10.31
C HIS A 50 -1.21 -3.64 -9.52
N ASN A 51 -2.53 -3.77 -9.50
CA ASN A 51 -3.32 -4.95 -9.19
C ASN A 51 -2.59 -6.27 -9.54
N THR A 52 -1.68 -6.75 -8.68
CA THR A 52 -1.28 -8.17 -8.68
C THR A 52 -2.46 -8.93 -8.10
N ASN A 53 -3.43 -9.14 -8.97
CA ASN A 53 -4.41 -10.19 -8.84
C ASN A 53 -3.66 -11.53 -8.81
N ASN A 54 -3.20 -11.92 -7.63
CA ASN A 54 -3.04 -13.33 -7.32
C ASN A 54 -4.35 -13.85 -6.71
N ALA A 55 -5.49 -13.56 -7.33
CA ALA A 55 -6.61 -14.49 -7.26
C ALA A 55 -6.21 -15.67 -8.14
N GLU A 56 -5.79 -16.72 -7.45
CA GLU A 56 -6.22 -18.08 -7.67
C GLU A 56 -6.27 -18.54 -9.13
N GLY A 57 -5.39 -19.49 -9.44
CA GLY A 57 -5.53 -20.35 -10.59
C GLY A 57 -6.94 -20.93 -10.68
N THR A 58 -7.77 -20.28 -11.47
CA THR A 58 -8.85 -20.92 -12.20
C THR A 58 -8.33 -21.13 -13.61
N LEU A 59 -7.62 -22.26 -13.76
CA LEU A 59 -7.67 -22.97 -15.03
C LEU A 59 -9.15 -23.23 -15.30
N CYS A 60 -9.74 -22.46 -16.21
CA CYS A 60 -10.97 -22.82 -16.88
C CYS A 60 -10.66 -22.89 -18.39
N PRO A 61 -11.26 -23.87 -19.09
CA PRO A 61 -10.79 -24.39 -20.38
C PRO A 61 -10.95 -23.42 -21.55
#